data_AF-A0A8J7LX34-F1
#
_entry.id   AF-A0A8J7LX34-F1
#
_cell.length_a   1.000
_cell.length_b   1.000
_cell.length_c   1.000
_cell.angle_alpha   90.00
_cell.angle_beta   90.00
_cell.angle_gamma   90.00
#
_symmetry.space_group_name_H-M   'P 1'
#
loop_
_entity.id
_entity.type
_entity.pdbx_description
1 polymer ?
#
loop_
_entity_poly.entity_id
_entity_poly.type
_entity_poly.pdbx_seq_one_letter_code
_entity_poly.pdbx_strand_id
1 'polypeptide(L)'
;MERYAHGAAPIYLLSYGGGHLKVWVSRCMQLGYWVHNAPVGFRYQTVKGHGKLLKPDEPHASTVREAIEGFAIGRFQTQAEVKRFLESKPDYPHNKNGKVRDKRVTDLLTNPLYVGYVCSEVYELNWLKGQHESLVSMATFEKVQARLNDTGYAPARADIGEDFSLRGFATCGDCGSNLRSSWSKGKTKYYPYYLCQSQGCDSYGKSIPRDKIEGAFADVVKTLEPSPKYLVLAKTMFRRAWDARLAQAKDAARSTKRQIADAESQIEALLSRIMQASNDAVIGAYENKITELEKSKVLMAENLAEKASKPKRYEDYLELSLKFLSSPWKIWESGDANLRRIVLRLGFSGGFSYHRIDGARTPQIALPFKALGMLSGGEKANGAVRED
;
A
#
# COMPACT_ATOMS: atom_id res chain seq x y z
N MET A 1 4.33 50.76 -35.61
CA MET A 1 5.03 50.41 -34.36
C MET A 1 4.12 50.76 -33.19
N GLU A 2 3.08 49.95 -32.94
CA GLU A 2 2.22 50.10 -31.78
C GLU A 2 2.16 48.74 -31.09
N ARG A 3 2.65 48.68 -29.84
CA ARG A 3 2.57 47.51 -28.96
C ARG A 3 1.52 47.80 -27.90
N TYR A 4 0.45 47.00 -27.90
CA TYR A 4 -0.47 46.87 -26.79
C TYR A 4 -0.02 45.79 -25.80
N ALA A 5 -0.49 45.96 -24.58
CA ALA A 5 -0.01 45.45 -23.30
C ALA A 5 -0.39 44.00 -22.94
N HIS A 6 0.02 43.64 -21.71
CA HIS A 6 -0.25 42.45 -20.87
C HIS A 6 0.94 41.47 -20.81
N GLY A 7 1.53 41.15 -19.67
CA GLY A 7 1.26 41.46 -18.27
C GLY A 7 2.07 40.45 -17.44
N ALA A 8 3.23 40.84 -16.95
CA ALA A 8 4.02 40.05 -16.02
C ALA A 8 4.52 40.99 -14.92
N ALA A 9 3.85 40.99 -13.77
CA ALA A 9 4.30 41.72 -12.61
C ALA A 9 5.49 40.98 -11.98
N PRO A 10 6.68 41.59 -11.85
CA PRO A 10 7.80 40.99 -11.14
C PRO A 10 7.53 41.05 -9.64
N ILE A 11 7.72 39.93 -8.94
CA ILE A 11 7.64 39.84 -7.48
C ILE A 11 8.89 40.53 -6.91
N TYR A 12 8.78 41.82 -6.60
CA TYR A 12 9.80 42.54 -5.84
C TYR A 12 9.66 42.22 -4.34
N LEU A 13 10.73 41.69 -3.76
CA LEU A 13 10.96 41.65 -2.31
C LEU A 13 11.11 43.09 -1.79
N LEU A 14 10.17 43.54 -0.97
CA LEU A 14 10.37 44.65 -0.05
C LEU A 14 10.20 44.14 1.39
N SER A 15 11.31 44.19 2.12
CA SER A 15 11.39 44.02 3.58
C SER A 15 10.59 45.12 4.25
N TYR A 16 9.64 44.81 5.16
CA TYR A 16 9.26 45.54 6.40
C TYR A 16 8.01 44.88 7.04
N GLY A 17 8.07 44.55 8.34
CA GLY A 17 6.89 44.28 9.22
C GLY A 17 6.31 42.85 9.25
N GLY A 18 6.35 42.20 10.43
CA GLY A 18 5.90 40.81 10.67
C GLY A 18 4.42 40.50 10.37
N GLY A 19 3.57 41.51 10.15
CA GLY A 19 2.19 41.33 9.69
C GLY A 19 2.09 40.97 8.20
N HIS A 20 2.97 41.52 7.35
CA HIS A 20 2.95 41.28 5.91
C HIS A 20 3.43 39.86 5.56
N LEU A 21 4.36 39.33 6.36
CA LEU A 21 4.84 37.96 6.22
C LEU A 21 3.72 36.94 6.44
N LYS A 22 2.85 37.13 7.44
CA LYS A 22 1.71 36.24 7.68
C LYS A 22 0.72 36.24 6.51
N VAL A 23 0.44 37.41 5.95
CA VAL A 23 -0.45 37.57 4.79
C VAL A 23 0.16 36.90 3.55
N TRP A 24 1.45 37.10 3.30
CA TRP A 24 2.16 36.45 2.19
C TRP A 24 2.18 34.92 2.33
N VAL A 25 2.52 34.42 3.54
CA VAL A 25 2.52 32.98 3.85
C VAL A 25 1.14 32.36 3.62
N SER A 26 0.09 33.01 4.13
CA SER A 26 -1.30 32.56 3.94
C SER A 26 -1.66 32.51 2.44
N ARG A 27 -1.33 33.55 1.68
CA ARG A 27 -1.59 33.62 0.25
C ARG A 27 -0.85 32.55 -0.55
N CYS A 28 0.41 32.27 -0.22
CA CYS A 28 1.17 31.18 -0.85
C CYS A 28 0.53 29.81 -0.58
N MET A 29 0.12 29.56 0.66
CA MET A 29 -0.56 28.32 1.06
C MET A 29 -1.91 28.17 0.34
N GLN A 30 -2.70 29.25 0.22
CA GLN A 30 -3.96 29.27 -0.54
C GLN A 30 -3.80 29.04 -2.04
N LEU A 31 -2.62 29.35 -2.61
CA LEU A 31 -2.27 29.04 -4.01
C LEU A 31 -1.74 27.60 -4.20
N GLY A 32 -1.69 26.80 -3.12
CA GLY A 32 -1.24 25.41 -3.15
C GLY A 32 0.28 25.25 -3.02
N TYR A 33 1.02 26.29 -2.59
CA TYR A 33 2.44 26.19 -2.31
C TYR A 33 2.70 25.87 -0.84
N TRP A 34 3.51 24.84 -0.58
CA TRP A 34 4.00 24.60 0.77
C TRP A 34 5.12 25.59 1.12
N VAL A 35 5.01 26.21 2.29
CA VAL A 35 5.93 27.26 2.75
C VAL A 35 6.78 26.87 3.97
N HIS A 36 6.43 25.77 4.64
CA HIS A 36 7.13 25.30 5.83
C HIS A 36 8.31 24.39 5.47
N ASN A 37 8.96 23.80 6.46
CA ASN A 37 10.03 22.85 6.22
C ASN A 37 9.54 21.70 5.32
N ALA A 38 10.39 21.31 4.37
CA ALA A 38 10.07 20.21 3.46
C ALA A 38 9.91 18.91 4.28
N PRO A 39 8.80 18.18 4.11
CA PRO A 39 8.68 16.85 4.69
C PRO A 39 9.72 15.90 4.10
N VAL A 40 10.06 14.84 4.84
CA VAL A 40 11.07 13.86 4.41
C VAL A 40 10.66 13.23 3.08
N GLY A 41 11.59 13.13 2.13
CA GLY A 41 11.28 12.68 0.76
C GLY A 41 11.02 13.82 -0.21
N PHE A 42 10.98 15.07 0.26
CA PHE A 42 10.92 16.25 -0.59
C PHE A 42 12.08 17.21 -0.33
N ARG A 43 12.43 17.98 -1.36
CA ARG A 43 13.31 19.14 -1.26
C ARG A 43 12.73 20.33 -2.03
N TYR A 44 13.11 21.53 -1.64
CA TYR A 44 12.79 22.72 -2.43
C TYR A 44 13.72 22.84 -3.62
N GLN A 45 13.15 22.99 -4.82
CA GLN A 45 13.87 23.32 -6.04
C GLN A 45 13.24 24.55 -6.70
N THR A 46 14.06 25.44 -7.25
CA THR A 46 13.58 26.59 -8.03
C THR A 46 13.11 26.11 -9.41
N VAL A 47 11.85 26.35 -9.74
CA VAL A 47 11.22 25.99 -11.01
C VAL A 47 10.76 27.26 -11.73
N LYS A 48 11.04 27.34 -13.03
CA LYS A 48 10.62 28.47 -13.88
C LYS A 48 9.09 28.57 -13.88
N GLY A 49 8.55 29.74 -13.54
CA GLY A 49 7.10 30.00 -13.44
C GLY A 49 6.48 29.79 -12.06
N HIS A 50 7.08 28.96 -11.19
CA HIS A 50 6.52 28.61 -9.88
C HIS A 50 7.36 29.07 -8.68
N GLY A 51 8.62 29.48 -8.89
CA GLY A 51 9.52 29.84 -7.79
C GLY A 51 10.04 28.60 -7.06
N LYS A 52 10.14 28.64 -5.72
CA LYS A 52 10.56 27.47 -4.92
C LYS A 52 9.41 26.48 -4.79
N LEU A 53 9.55 25.30 -5.39
CA LEU A 53 8.56 24.23 -5.39
C LEU A 53 9.11 22.98 -4.70
N LEU A 54 8.27 22.26 -3.96
CA LEU A 54 8.63 20.94 -3.45
C LEU A 54 8.71 19.95 -4.60
N LYS A 55 9.84 19.23 -4.67
CA LYS A 55 10.03 18.11 -5.59
C LYS A 55 10.54 16.87 -4.84
N PRO A 56 10.21 15.66 -5.33
CA PRO A 56 10.74 14.42 -4.79
C PRO A 56 12.27 14.45 -4.72
N ASP A 57 12.81 14.05 -3.57
CA ASP A 57 14.25 13.92 -3.34
C ASP A 57 14.62 12.45 -3.21
N GLU A 58 15.30 11.89 -4.21
CA GLU A 58 15.77 10.50 -4.18
C GLU A 58 17.14 10.42 -3.48
N PRO A 59 17.40 9.39 -2.65
CA PRO A 59 16.63 8.15 -2.45
C PRO A 59 15.53 8.22 -1.35
N HIS A 60 15.39 9.35 -0.66
CA HIS A 60 14.44 9.50 0.45
C HIS A 60 12.98 9.29 -0.01
N ALA A 61 12.63 9.84 -1.17
CA ALA A 61 11.31 9.73 -1.78
C ALA A 61 10.92 8.27 -2.03
N SER A 62 11.83 7.46 -2.60
CA SER A 62 11.60 6.02 -2.79
C SER A 62 11.40 5.28 -1.47
N THR A 63 12.17 5.62 -0.43
CA THR A 63 12.03 4.98 0.89
C THR A 63 10.69 5.32 1.54
N VAL A 64 10.26 6.57 1.46
CA VAL A 64 8.95 7.02 1.97
C VAL A 64 7.81 6.37 1.18
N ARG A 65 7.92 6.31 -0.14
CA ARG A 65 6.96 5.62 -1.01
C ARG A 65 6.84 4.14 -0.61
N GLU A 66 7.95 3.42 -0.46
CA GLU A 66 7.96 2.01 -0.03
C GLU A 66 7.33 1.84 1.36
N ALA A 67 7.58 2.77 2.29
CA ALA A 67 7.00 2.72 3.63
C ALA A 67 5.46 2.87 3.60
N ILE A 68 4.95 3.88 2.88
CA ILE A 68 3.51 4.15 2.79
C ILE A 68 2.79 3.04 2.01
N GLU A 69 3.32 2.64 0.84
CA GLU A 69 2.74 1.56 0.04
C GLU A 69 2.82 0.21 0.76
N GLY A 70 3.94 -0.06 1.44
CA GLY A 70 4.11 -1.25 2.28
C GLY A 70 3.11 -1.29 3.44
N PHE A 71 2.83 -0.15 4.07
CA PHE A 71 1.78 -0.08 5.07
C PHE A 71 0.41 -0.23 4.43
N ALA A 72 0.12 0.35 3.27
CA ALA A 72 -1.18 0.21 2.60
C ALA A 72 -1.50 -1.25 2.24
N ILE A 73 -0.53 -1.99 1.67
CA ILE A 73 -0.69 -3.37 1.19
C ILE A 73 -0.66 -4.39 2.34
N GLY A 74 -0.15 -4.02 3.52
CA GLY A 74 -0.12 -4.91 4.69
C GLY A 74 1.18 -5.67 4.88
N ARG A 75 2.22 -5.26 4.16
CA ARG A 75 3.60 -5.63 4.48
C ARG A 75 3.97 -5.17 5.89
N PHE A 76 3.53 -3.97 6.27
CA PHE A 76 3.63 -3.47 7.64
C PHE A 76 2.24 -3.47 8.29
N GLN A 77 2.10 -4.13 9.43
CA GLN A 77 0.82 -4.21 10.17
C GLN A 77 0.69 -3.10 11.19
N THR A 78 1.79 -2.71 11.82
CA THR A 78 1.81 -1.69 12.86
C THR A 78 2.76 -0.56 12.49
N GLN A 79 2.52 0.62 13.06
CA GLN A 79 3.46 1.75 12.93
C GLN A 79 4.86 1.40 13.46
N ALA A 80 4.97 0.46 14.41
CA ALA A 80 6.25 -0.04 14.90
C ALA A 80 7.02 -0.85 13.85
N GLU A 81 6.35 -1.59 12.95
CA GLU A 81 7.01 -2.28 11.84
C GLU A 81 7.52 -1.28 10.80
N VAL A 82 6.72 -0.24 10.49
CA VAL A 82 7.16 0.86 9.62
C VAL A 82 8.38 1.56 10.21
N LYS A 83 8.38 1.82 11.52
CA LYS A 83 9.53 2.37 12.23
C LYS A 83 10.79 1.55 12.04
N ARG A 84 10.73 0.23 12.30
CA ARG A 84 11.90 -0.66 12.14
C ARG A 84 12.40 -0.69 10.70
N PHE A 85 11.49 -0.68 9.74
CA PHE A 85 11.84 -0.58 8.32
C PHE A 85 12.59 0.73 8.02
N LEU A 86 12.08 1.86 8.49
CA LEU A 86 12.75 3.15 8.31
C LEU A 86 14.12 3.18 8.99
N GLU A 87 14.22 2.64 10.21
CA GLU A 87 15.49 2.48 10.96
C GLU A 87 16.51 1.60 10.23
N SER A 88 16.06 0.60 9.47
CA SER A 88 16.94 -0.28 8.68
C SER A 88 17.56 0.40 7.44
N LYS A 89 17.03 1.55 7.02
CA LYS A 89 17.49 2.25 5.82
C LYS A 89 18.50 3.33 6.21
N PRO A 90 19.77 3.26 5.77
CA PRO A 90 20.80 4.22 6.15
C PRO A 90 20.50 5.63 5.61
N ASP A 91 19.82 5.71 4.47
CA ASP A 91 19.50 6.99 3.82
C ASP A 91 18.34 7.74 4.49
N TYR A 92 17.57 7.11 5.39
CA TYR A 92 16.46 7.80 6.06
C TYR A 92 16.97 8.65 7.24
N PRO A 93 16.44 9.86 7.50
CA PRO A 93 16.92 10.71 8.58
C PRO A 93 16.65 10.14 9.97
N HIS A 94 17.73 9.74 10.65
CA HIS A 94 17.75 9.22 12.02
C HIS A 94 18.04 10.30 13.07
N ASN A 95 17.64 10.07 14.31
CA ASN A 95 18.13 10.86 15.44
C ASN A 95 19.60 10.49 15.76
N LYS A 96 20.25 11.26 16.64
CA LYS A 96 21.63 11.00 17.11
C LYS A 96 21.88 9.56 17.59
N ASN A 97 20.83 8.87 18.04
CA ASN A 97 20.89 7.50 18.55
C ASN A 97 20.54 6.44 17.48
N GLY A 98 20.48 6.80 16.19
CA GLY A 98 20.13 5.87 15.10
C GLY A 98 18.67 5.40 15.09
N LYS A 99 17.77 6.12 15.77
CA LYS A 99 16.35 5.76 15.93
C LYS A 99 15.41 6.77 15.29
N VAL A 100 14.24 6.29 14.85
CA VAL A 100 13.14 7.13 14.35
C VAL A 100 12.11 7.34 15.47
N ARG A 101 11.58 8.55 15.61
CA ARG A 101 10.57 8.86 16.64
C ARG A 101 9.19 8.36 16.19
N ASP A 102 8.41 7.79 17.10
CA ASP A 102 7.08 7.23 16.76
C ASP A 102 6.16 8.28 16.12
N LYS A 103 6.16 9.51 16.66
CA LYS A 103 5.44 10.64 16.06
C LYS A 103 5.80 10.89 14.60
N ARG A 104 7.08 10.74 14.22
CA ARG A 104 7.51 10.94 12.82
C ARG A 104 6.90 9.89 11.89
N VAL A 105 6.67 8.67 12.39
CA VAL A 105 6.01 7.61 11.63
C VAL A 105 4.52 7.90 11.49
N THR A 106 3.87 8.34 12.56
CA THR A 106 2.47 8.78 12.50
C THR A 106 2.31 9.93 11.51
N ASP A 107 3.13 10.98 11.63
CA ASP A 107 3.12 12.13 10.72
C ASP A 107 3.39 11.69 9.27
N LEU A 108 4.28 10.72 9.04
CA LEU A 108 4.56 10.20 7.69
C LEU A 108 3.34 9.51 7.07
N LEU A 109 2.57 8.76 7.86
CA LEU A 109 1.40 8.02 7.38
C LEU A 109 0.13 8.89 7.26
N THR A 110 0.06 10.03 7.95
CA THR A 110 -1.13 10.90 7.97
C THR A 110 -0.97 12.19 7.17
N ASN A 111 0.23 12.55 6.73
CA ASN A 111 0.46 13.84 6.06
C ASN A 111 -0.10 13.86 4.61
N PRO A 112 -1.07 14.75 4.30
CA PRO A 112 -1.67 14.88 2.96
C PRO A 112 -0.69 15.36 1.88
N LEU A 113 0.47 15.92 2.25
CA LEU A 113 1.47 16.37 1.27
C LEU A 113 1.97 15.22 0.40
N TYR A 114 2.05 13.98 0.92
CA TYR A 114 2.51 12.84 0.11
C TYR A 114 1.56 12.46 -1.02
N VAL A 115 0.29 12.88 -0.94
CA VAL A 115 -0.72 12.69 -1.99
C VAL A 115 -0.96 13.93 -2.85
N GLY A 116 -0.16 14.98 -2.69
CA GLY A 116 -0.30 16.20 -3.48
C GLY A 116 -1.34 17.19 -2.94
N TYR A 117 -1.75 17.07 -1.68
CA TYR A 117 -2.73 17.96 -1.05
C TYR A 117 -2.10 18.74 0.10
N VAL A 118 -2.58 19.97 0.31
CA VAL A 118 -2.18 20.86 1.39
C VAL A 118 -3.37 21.02 2.33
N CYS A 119 -3.16 20.65 3.60
CA CYS A 119 -4.12 20.85 4.68
C CYS A 119 -3.46 21.63 5.81
N SER A 120 -4.15 22.63 6.35
CA SER A 120 -3.71 23.39 7.52
C SER A 120 -4.90 24.02 8.21
N GLU A 121 -5.10 23.69 9.49
CA GLU A 121 -6.11 24.33 10.33
C GLU A 121 -5.80 25.83 10.53
N VAL A 122 -4.52 26.19 10.66
CA VAL A 122 -4.06 27.57 10.90
C VAL A 122 -4.42 28.51 9.75
N TYR A 123 -4.49 27.99 8.52
CA TYR A 123 -4.82 28.75 7.32
C TYR A 123 -6.19 28.39 6.76
N GLU A 124 -6.99 27.61 7.50
CA GLU A 124 -8.32 27.13 7.10
C GLU A 124 -8.33 26.40 5.75
N LEU A 125 -7.24 25.70 5.44
CA LEU A 125 -7.08 24.93 4.22
C LEU A 125 -7.46 23.48 4.47
N ASN A 126 -8.49 23.02 3.77
CA ASN A 126 -8.93 21.64 3.82
C ASN A 126 -8.83 21.02 2.43
N TRP A 127 -7.96 20.03 2.27
CA TRP A 127 -7.77 19.28 1.02
C TRP A 127 -7.56 20.16 -0.23
N LEU A 128 -6.76 21.22 -0.10
CA LEU A 128 -6.40 22.05 -1.25
C LEU A 128 -5.40 21.30 -2.14
N LYS A 129 -5.63 21.26 -3.46
CA LYS A 129 -4.68 20.66 -4.40
C LYS A 129 -3.37 21.47 -4.39
N GLY A 130 -2.27 20.80 -4.03
CA GLY A 130 -0.93 21.37 -4.03
C GLY A 130 -0.35 21.45 -5.45
N GLN A 131 0.65 22.32 -5.61
CA GLN A 131 1.39 22.46 -6.88
C GLN A 131 2.55 21.46 -7.00
N HIS A 132 2.87 20.74 -5.91
CA HIS A 132 3.96 19.77 -5.88
C HIS A 132 3.55 18.40 -6.41
N GLU A 133 4.54 17.62 -6.82
CA GLU A 133 4.34 16.26 -7.29
C GLU A 133 4.03 15.32 -6.10
N SER A 134 2.97 14.52 -6.22
CA SER A 134 2.62 13.51 -5.21
C SER A 134 3.59 12.33 -5.22
N LEU A 135 3.99 11.81 -4.05
CA LEU A 135 4.78 10.58 -3.97
C LEU A 135 3.93 9.31 -4.09
N VAL A 136 2.67 9.38 -3.65
CA VAL A 136 1.75 8.24 -3.56
C VAL A 136 0.36 8.67 -4.03
N SER A 137 -0.44 7.73 -4.54
CA SER A 137 -1.82 7.99 -4.97
C SER A 137 -2.77 8.25 -3.79
N MET A 138 -3.84 9.03 -4.05
CA MET A 138 -4.93 9.26 -3.08
C MET A 138 -5.56 7.94 -2.60
N ALA A 139 -5.81 7.01 -3.52
CA ALA A 139 -6.37 5.70 -3.21
C ALA A 139 -5.49 4.87 -2.26
N THR A 140 -4.16 5.00 -2.35
CA THR A 140 -3.24 4.35 -1.41
C THR A 140 -3.33 4.98 -0.03
N PHE A 141 -3.41 6.31 0.04
CA PHE A 141 -3.50 7.04 1.31
C PHE A 141 -4.80 6.77 2.06
N GLU A 142 -5.94 6.72 1.36
CA GLU A 142 -7.22 6.33 1.97
C GLU A 142 -7.17 4.95 2.61
N LYS A 143 -6.52 3.98 1.94
CA LYS A 143 -6.28 2.64 2.51
C LYS A 143 -5.44 2.70 3.78
N VAL A 144 -4.42 3.57 3.81
CA VAL A 144 -3.61 3.79 5.01
C VAL A 144 -4.46 4.36 6.14
N GLN A 145 -5.27 5.38 5.88
CA GLN A 145 -6.15 5.98 6.89
C GLN A 145 -7.17 4.97 7.44
N ALA A 146 -7.82 4.20 6.56
CA ALA A 146 -8.74 3.14 6.96
C ALA A 146 -8.08 2.14 7.92
N ARG A 147 -6.81 1.78 7.65
CA ARG A 147 -6.05 0.84 8.47
C ARG A 147 -5.47 1.42 9.75
N LEU A 148 -5.19 2.73 9.79
CA LEU A 148 -4.83 3.40 11.04
C LEU A 148 -6.01 3.46 12.01
N ASN A 149 -7.23 3.58 11.45
CA ASN A 149 -8.47 3.59 12.22
C ASN A 149 -8.94 2.17 12.62
N ASP A 150 -8.52 1.14 11.89
CA ASP A 150 -8.78 -0.26 12.23
C ASP A 150 -7.87 -0.72 13.39
N THR A 151 -8.48 -0.94 14.56
CA THR A 151 -7.79 -1.29 15.81
C THR A 151 -7.56 -2.80 16.01
N GLY A 152 -7.82 -3.62 14.98
CA GLY A 152 -7.81 -5.08 15.08
C GLY A 152 -6.46 -5.73 15.43
N TYR A 153 -5.32 -5.04 15.21
CA TYR A 153 -3.99 -5.60 15.44
C TYR A 153 -3.32 -5.07 16.71
N ALA A 154 -2.98 -5.97 17.62
CA ALA A 154 -2.31 -5.62 18.87
C ALA A 154 -0.91 -5.02 18.60
N PRO A 155 -0.55 -3.89 19.23
CA PRO A 155 0.75 -3.25 19.02
C PRO A 155 1.90 -4.16 19.47
N ALA A 156 3.00 -4.16 18.71
CA ALA A 156 4.23 -4.83 19.11
C ALA A 156 4.77 -4.15 20.40
N ARG A 157 4.94 -4.92 21.48
CA ARG A 157 5.60 -4.44 22.71
C ARG A 157 7.05 -4.91 22.70
N ALA A 158 7.97 -4.05 23.10
CA ALA A 158 9.38 -4.42 23.25
C ALA A 158 9.57 -5.55 24.27
N ASP A 159 8.71 -5.60 25.29
CA ASP A 159 8.88 -6.40 26.50
C ASP A 159 8.49 -7.89 26.33
N ILE A 160 7.86 -8.26 25.21
CA ILE A 160 7.31 -9.62 24.99
C ILE A 160 7.98 -10.34 23.80
N GLY A 161 8.94 -9.68 23.14
CA GLY A 161 9.83 -10.30 22.15
C GLY A 161 9.16 -10.84 20.88
N GLU A 162 9.97 -11.50 20.06
CA GLU A 162 9.58 -12.31 18.90
C GLU A 162 9.08 -13.73 19.29
N ASP A 163 8.99 -14.00 20.60
CA ASP A 163 8.76 -15.32 21.19
C ASP A 163 7.33 -15.88 21.03
N PHE A 164 6.39 -15.05 20.55
CA PHE A 164 4.99 -15.42 20.33
C PHE A 164 4.61 -15.16 18.88
N SER A 165 4.62 -16.22 18.06
CA SER A 165 4.40 -16.11 16.63
C SER A 165 2.93 -15.81 16.32
N LEU A 166 2.00 -16.37 17.10
CA LEU A 166 0.55 -16.26 16.89
C LEU A 166 -0.10 -15.06 17.60
N ARG A 167 0.69 -14.12 18.14
CA ARG A 167 0.13 -12.96 18.85
C ARG A 167 -0.72 -12.09 17.91
N GLY A 168 -1.95 -11.78 18.32
CA GLY A 168 -2.90 -11.02 17.51
C GLY A 168 -3.52 -11.82 16.36
N PHE A 169 -3.17 -13.09 16.23
CA PHE A 169 -3.72 -14.02 15.25
C PHE A 169 -4.50 -15.16 15.92
N ALA A 170 -4.02 -15.67 17.06
CA ALA A 170 -4.74 -16.65 17.86
C ALA A 170 -5.95 -16.01 18.57
N THR A 171 -7.12 -16.61 18.40
CA THR A 171 -8.38 -16.17 19.00
C THR A 171 -8.94 -17.23 19.95
N CYS A 172 -9.69 -16.78 20.95
CA CYS A 172 -10.36 -17.67 21.89
C CYS A 172 -11.51 -18.41 21.20
N GLY A 173 -11.57 -19.74 21.37
CA GLY A 173 -12.66 -20.58 20.86
C GLY A 173 -14.04 -20.29 21.43
N ASP A 174 -14.11 -19.62 22.59
CA ASP A 174 -15.37 -19.34 23.31
C ASP A 174 -15.96 -17.98 22.94
N CYS A 175 -15.14 -16.92 22.95
CA CYS A 175 -15.61 -15.55 22.72
C CYS A 175 -15.07 -14.90 21.44
N GLY A 176 -14.22 -15.58 20.68
CA GLY A 176 -13.65 -15.08 19.43
C GLY A 176 -12.62 -13.95 19.59
N SER A 177 -12.36 -13.46 20.80
CA SER A 177 -11.42 -12.37 21.04
C SER A 177 -9.95 -12.81 20.90
N ASN A 178 -9.08 -11.85 20.58
CA ASN A 178 -7.65 -12.11 20.46
C ASN A 178 -7.04 -12.54 21.81
N LEU A 179 -6.34 -13.69 21.80
CA LEU A 179 -5.59 -14.15 22.96
C LEU A 179 -4.39 -13.25 23.21
N ARG A 180 -4.11 -12.98 24.49
CA ARG A 180 -2.96 -12.19 24.92
C ARG A 180 -1.81 -13.11 25.29
N SER A 181 -0.60 -12.71 24.90
CA SER A 181 0.64 -13.37 25.28
C SER A 181 1.07 -12.92 26.68
N SER A 182 1.48 -13.86 27.52
CA SER A 182 1.97 -13.60 28.87
C SER A 182 3.12 -14.53 29.22
N TRP A 183 4.01 -14.05 30.09
CA TRP A 183 5.05 -14.84 30.73
C TRP A 183 4.68 -15.02 32.20
N SER A 184 4.72 -16.24 32.71
CA SER A 184 4.57 -16.51 34.13
C SER A 184 5.88 -17.02 34.71
N LYS A 185 6.31 -16.44 35.84
CA LYS A 185 7.55 -16.80 36.52
C LYS A 185 7.33 -18.05 37.37
N GLY A 186 8.06 -19.12 37.08
CA GLY A 186 8.17 -20.28 37.97
C GLY A 186 9.37 -20.16 38.91
N LYS A 187 9.67 -21.24 39.64
CA LYS A 187 10.79 -21.27 40.60
C LYS A 187 12.16 -21.04 39.93
N THR A 188 12.35 -21.57 38.72
CA THR A 188 13.66 -21.56 38.02
C THR A 188 13.63 -20.90 36.65
N LYS A 189 12.48 -20.83 35.97
CA LYS A 189 12.36 -20.28 34.62
C LYS A 189 11.00 -19.60 34.39
N TYR A 190 10.94 -18.77 33.36
CA TYR A 190 9.69 -18.19 32.86
C TYR A 190 9.02 -19.15 31.87
N TYR A 191 7.70 -19.22 31.93
CA TYR A 191 6.87 -20.08 31.08
C TYR A 191 5.96 -19.21 30.21
N PRO A 192 5.94 -19.42 28.88
CA PRO A 192 5.12 -18.64 27.97
C PRO A 192 3.70 -19.21 27.82
N TYR A 193 2.70 -18.32 27.87
CA TYR A 193 1.28 -18.68 27.78
C TYR A 193 0.51 -17.72 26.87
N TYR A 194 -0.57 -18.22 26.27
CA TYR A 194 -1.66 -17.41 25.74
C TYR A 194 -2.83 -17.44 26.72
N LEU A 195 -3.54 -16.33 26.88
CA LEU A 195 -4.69 -16.26 27.79
C LEU A 195 -5.78 -15.33 27.25
N CYS A 196 -7.03 -15.67 27.58
CA CYS A 196 -8.17 -14.82 27.26
C CYS A 196 -8.37 -13.76 28.36
N GLN A 197 -8.47 -12.48 27.99
CA GLN A 197 -8.77 -11.37 28.92
C GLN A 197 -10.13 -10.72 28.65
N SER A 198 -11.01 -11.37 27.88
CA SER A 198 -12.36 -10.86 27.65
C SER A 198 -13.23 -11.12 28.87
N GLN A 199 -13.68 -10.05 29.53
CA GLN A 199 -14.64 -10.15 30.62
C GLN A 199 -15.93 -10.84 30.12
N GLY A 200 -16.49 -11.73 30.94
CA GLY A 200 -17.69 -12.51 30.59
C GLY A 200 -17.46 -13.77 29.73
N CYS A 201 -16.20 -14.13 29.44
CA CYS A 201 -15.86 -15.36 28.72
C CYS A 201 -15.61 -16.53 29.70
N ASP A 202 -16.07 -17.75 29.38
CA ASP A 202 -15.82 -18.96 30.17
C ASP A 202 -14.33 -19.33 30.28
N SER A 203 -13.53 -18.85 29.32
CA SER A 203 -12.08 -19.00 29.31
C SER A 203 -11.33 -17.76 29.82
N TYR A 204 -12.04 -16.78 30.40
CA TYR A 204 -11.42 -15.61 31.02
C TYR A 204 -10.39 -15.99 32.08
N GLY A 205 -9.20 -15.41 31.99
CA GLY A 205 -8.10 -15.61 32.94
C GLY A 205 -7.42 -16.98 32.84
N LYS A 206 -7.88 -17.89 31.99
CA LYS A 206 -7.28 -19.23 31.82
C LYS A 206 -6.09 -19.16 30.87
N SER A 207 -4.97 -19.74 31.30
CA SER A 207 -3.74 -19.81 30.53
C SER A 207 -3.64 -21.11 29.73
N ILE A 208 -3.16 -20.99 28.50
CA ILE A 208 -2.90 -22.10 27.59
C ILE A 208 -1.41 -22.07 27.26
N PRO A 209 -0.65 -23.16 27.49
CA PRO A 209 0.78 -23.21 27.17
C PRO A 209 1.05 -22.85 25.71
N ARG A 210 2.04 -21.99 25.46
CA ARG A 210 2.40 -21.56 24.09
C ARG A 210 2.64 -22.74 23.17
N ASP A 211 3.43 -23.70 23.62
CA ASP A 211 3.86 -24.83 22.79
C ASP A 211 2.68 -25.72 22.36
N LYS A 212 1.57 -25.73 23.11
CA LYS A 212 0.33 -26.44 22.71
C LYS A 212 -0.35 -25.75 21.53
N ILE A 213 -0.54 -24.43 21.60
CA ILE A 213 -1.24 -23.67 20.54
C ILE A 213 -0.34 -23.58 19.30
N GLU A 214 0.93 -23.23 19.47
CA GLU A 214 1.86 -23.12 18.35
C GLU A 214 2.15 -24.49 17.73
N GLY A 215 2.17 -25.57 18.52
CA GLY A 215 2.27 -26.94 18.01
C GLY A 215 1.04 -27.37 17.19
N ALA A 216 -0.16 -27.16 17.73
CA ALA A 216 -1.39 -27.45 16.99
C ALA A 216 -1.49 -26.62 15.69
N PHE A 217 -1.02 -25.37 15.73
CA PHE A 217 -0.97 -24.54 14.54
C PHE A 217 0.08 -25.02 13.53
N ALA A 218 1.26 -25.45 14.00
CA ALA A 218 2.31 -26.02 13.16
C ALA A 218 1.78 -27.21 12.34
N ASP A 219 0.94 -28.06 12.93
CA ASP A 219 0.32 -29.17 12.21
C ASP A 219 -0.65 -28.69 11.13
N VAL A 220 -1.43 -27.63 11.39
CA VAL A 220 -2.25 -27.00 10.35
C VAL A 220 -1.39 -26.47 9.20
N VAL A 221 -0.26 -25.82 9.50
CA VAL A 221 0.64 -25.30 8.44
C VAL A 221 1.20 -26.44 7.57
N LYS A 222 1.50 -27.61 8.15
CA LYS A 222 1.92 -28.79 7.35
C LYS A 222 0.85 -29.22 6.36
N THR A 223 -0.44 -29.11 6.71
CA THR A 223 -1.54 -29.43 5.80
C THR A 223 -1.67 -28.48 4.61
N LEU A 224 -1.07 -27.28 4.68
CA LEU A 224 -1.08 -26.33 3.57
C LEU A 224 -0.11 -26.69 2.45
N GLU A 225 0.84 -27.61 2.67
CA GLU A 225 1.81 -27.96 1.65
C GLU A 225 1.15 -28.75 0.51
N PRO A 226 1.04 -28.16 -0.70
CA PRO A 226 0.39 -28.81 -1.82
C PRO A 226 1.27 -29.93 -2.38
N SER A 227 0.65 -30.99 -2.92
CA SER A 227 1.40 -32.06 -3.59
C SER A 227 2.26 -31.50 -4.73
N PRO A 228 3.50 -31.99 -4.92
CA PRO A 228 4.38 -31.55 -6.00
C PRO A 228 3.73 -31.59 -7.38
N LYS A 229 2.87 -32.57 -7.64
CA LYS A 229 2.14 -32.71 -8.91
C LYS A 229 1.20 -31.52 -9.17
N TYR A 230 0.43 -31.09 -8.17
CA TYR A 230 -0.51 -29.97 -8.30
C TYR A 230 0.22 -28.63 -8.35
N LEU A 231 1.37 -28.50 -7.68
CA LEU A 231 2.23 -27.32 -7.82
C LEU A 231 2.71 -27.14 -9.25
N VAL A 232 3.19 -28.20 -9.90
CA VAL A 232 3.64 -28.12 -11.30
C VAL A 232 2.49 -27.68 -12.20
N LEU A 233 1.30 -28.28 -12.04
CA LEU A 233 0.12 -27.88 -12.80
C LEU A 233 -0.24 -26.41 -12.57
N ALA A 234 -0.26 -25.95 -11.32
CA ALA A 234 -0.55 -24.57 -10.98
C ALA A 234 0.46 -23.60 -11.60
N LYS A 235 1.77 -23.91 -11.53
CA LYS A 235 2.83 -23.13 -12.19
C LYS A 235 2.57 -23.01 -13.69
N THR A 236 2.20 -24.09 -14.37
CA THR A 236 1.87 -24.07 -15.80
C THR A 236 0.63 -23.23 -16.10
N MET A 237 -0.43 -23.36 -15.28
CA MET A 237 -1.66 -22.56 -15.43
C MET A 237 -1.40 -21.07 -15.25
N PHE A 238 -0.66 -20.69 -14.21
CA PHE A 238 -0.30 -19.30 -13.99
C PHE A 238 0.59 -18.74 -15.09
N ARG A 239 1.54 -19.52 -15.63
CA ARG A 239 2.35 -19.09 -16.76
C ARG A 239 1.48 -18.80 -17.99
N ARG A 240 0.56 -19.70 -18.33
CA ARG A 240 -0.40 -19.50 -19.44
C ARG A 240 -1.27 -18.26 -19.22
N ALA A 241 -1.82 -18.07 -18.02
CA ALA A 241 -2.64 -16.91 -17.70
C ALA A 241 -1.84 -15.60 -17.79
N TRP A 242 -0.58 -15.62 -17.36
CA TRP A 242 0.32 -14.49 -17.48
C TRP A 242 0.63 -14.15 -18.94
N ASP A 243 0.97 -15.14 -19.75
CA ASP A 243 1.26 -14.96 -21.17
C ASP A 243 0.03 -14.44 -21.93
N ALA A 244 -1.17 -14.95 -21.61
CA ALA A 244 -2.42 -14.43 -22.14
C ALA A 244 -2.67 -12.97 -21.75
N ARG A 245 -2.38 -12.60 -20.50
CA ARG A 245 -2.52 -11.21 -20.03
C ARG A 245 -1.51 -10.27 -20.67
N LEU A 246 -0.28 -10.73 -20.91
CA LEU A 246 0.73 -9.99 -21.68
C LEU A 246 0.28 -9.79 -23.14
N ALA A 247 -0.30 -10.82 -23.77
CA ALA A 247 -0.84 -10.71 -25.11
C ALA A 247 -1.99 -9.68 -25.16
N GLN A 248 -2.96 -9.79 -24.25
CA GLN A 248 -4.07 -8.84 -24.15
C GLN A 248 -3.59 -7.40 -23.91
N ALA A 249 -2.58 -7.20 -23.07
CA ALA A 249 -2.00 -5.89 -22.83
C ALA A 249 -1.32 -5.31 -24.09
N LYS A 250 -0.60 -6.16 -24.86
CA LYS A 250 0.00 -5.76 -26.14
C LYS A 250 -1.07 -5.40 -27.18
N ASP A 251 -2.14 -6.18 -27.27
CA ASP A 251 -3.23 -5.92 -28.20
C ASP A 251 -4.00 -4.63 -27.83
N ALA A 252 -4.26 -4.42 -26.55
CA ALA A 252 -4.85 -3.17 -26.06
C ALA A 252 -3.96 -1.95 -26.38
N ALA A 253 -2.65 -2.05 -26.13
CA ALA A 253 -1.70 -0.98 -26.48
C ALA A 253 -1.66 -0.72 -28.00
N ARG A 254 -1.72 -1.76 -28.82
CA ARG A 254 -1.80 -1.64 -30.28
C ARG A 254 -3.10 -0.95 -30.72
N SER A 255 -4.22 -1.31 -30.10
CA SER A 255 -5.52 -0.67 -30.36
C SER A 255 -5.50 0.81 -30.00
N THR A 256 -4.98 1.18 -28.82
CA THR A 256 -4.87 2.58 -28.40
C THR A 256 -3.94 3.37 -29.33
N LYS A 257 -2.82 2.79 -29.78
CA LYS A 257 -1.96 3.44 -30.80
C LYS A 257 -2.68 3.69 -32.13
N ARG A 258 -3.53 2.76 -32.57
CA ARG A 258 -4.37 2.95 -33.77
C ARG A 258 -5.39 4.08 -33.57
N GLN A 259 -6.03 4.15 -32.40
CA GLN A 259 -6.97 5.22 -32.08
C GLN A 259 -6.28 6.60 -32.06
N ILE A 260 -5.04 6.68 -31.57
CA ILE A 260 -4.24 7.90 -31.63
C ILE A 260 -3.97 8.32 -33.08
N ALA A 261 -3.53 7.39 -33.93
CA ALA A 261 -3.26 7.67 -35.34
C ALA A 261 -4.53 8.06 -36.12
N ASP A 262 -5.67 7.44 -35.80
CA ASP A 262 -6.96 7.79 -36.39
C ASP A 262 -7.41 9.20 -35.95
N ALA A 263 -7.25 9.54 -34.67
CA ALA A 263 -7.52 10.90 -34.17
C ALA A 263 -6.60 11.95 -34.83
N GLU A 264 -5.32 11.64 -35.06
CA GLU A 264 -4.40 12.50 -35.82
C GLU A 264 -4.88 12.74 -37.25
N SER A 265 -5.27 11.68 -37.96
CA SER A 265 -5.80 11.80 -39.32
C SER A 265 -7.11 12.60 -39.37
N GLN A 266 -8.00 12.43 -38.38
CA GLN A 266 -9.23 13.22 -38.28
C GLN A 266 -8.93 14.71 -38.02
N ILE A 267 -7.94 15.03 -37.18
CA ILE A 267 -7.51 16.41 -36.93
C ILE A 267 -6.97 17.04 -38.22
N GLU A 268 -6.09 16.36 -38.95
CA GLU A 268 -5.57 16.86 -40.24
C GLU A 268 -6.69 17.10 -41.26
N ALA A 269 -7.65 16.18 -41.35
CA ALA A 269 -8.79 16.33 -42.24
C ALA A 269 -9.67 17.54 -41.85
N LEU A 270 -9.92 17.78 -40.56
CA LEU A 270 -10.68 18.93 -40.09
C LEU A 270 -9.94 20.25 -40.33
N LEU A 271 -8.62 20.30 -40.09
CA LEU A 271 -7.80 21.47 -40.37
C LEU A 271 -7.84 21.85 -41.86
N SER A 272 -7.74 20.86 -42.77
CA SER A 272 -7.84 21.10 -44.21
C SER A 272 -9.20 21.68 -44.63
N ARG A 273 -10.28 21.28 -43.95
CA ARG A 273 -11.65 21.78 -44.20
C ARG A 273 -11.87 23.18 -43.65
N ILE A 274 -11.26 23.53 -42.50
CA ILE A 274 -11.29 24.89 -41.94
C ILE A 274 -10.69 25.88 -42.94
N MET A 275 -9.57 25.53 -43.58
CA MET A 275 -8.90 26.40 -44.56
C MET A 275 -9.78 26.73 -45.79
N GLN A 276 -10.81 25.92 -46.06
CA GLN A 276 -11.73 26.08 -47.20
C GLN A 276 -13.10 26.64 -46.77
N ALA A 277 -13.37 26.71 -45.47
CA ALA A 277 -14.67 27.13 -44.95
C ALA A 277 -14.79 28.65 -44.88
N SER A 278 -15.96 29.19 -45.24
CA SER A 278 -16.25 30.63 -45.24
C SER A 278 -17.33 31.03 -44.21
N ASN A 279 -17.84 30.07 -43.44
CA ASN A 279 -18.91 30.27 -42.47
C ASN A 279 -18.36 30.14 -41.04
N ASP A 280 -18.43 31.24 -40.28
CA ASP A 280 -17.90 31.34 -38.91
C ASP A 280 -18.50 30.32 -37.94
N ALA A 281 -19.78 29.97 -38.09
CA ALA A 281 -20.43 28.97 -37.23
C ALA A 281 -19.88 27.55 -37.48
N VAL A 282 -19.53 27.24 -38.73
CA VAL A 282 -18.93 25.95 -39.12
C VAL A 282 -17.46 25.88 -38.68
N ILE A 283 -16.74 27.00 -38.79
CA ILE A 283 -15.36 27.12 -38.30
C ILE A 283 -15.32 26.86 -36.79
N GLY A 284 -16.18 27.51 -36.01
CA GLY A 284 -16.26 27.28 -34.56
C GLY A 284 -16.63 25.85 -34.18
N ALA A 285 -17.48 25.16 -34.96
CA ALA A 285 -17.78 23.75 -34.75
C ALA A 285 -16.56 22.84 -34.99
N TYR A 286 -15.77 23.11 -36.02
CA TYR A 286 -14.54 22.36 -36.30
C TYR A 286 -13.45 22.62 -35.26
N GLU A 287 -13.25 23.87 -34.82
CA GLU A 287 -12.31 24.21 -33.74
C GLU A 287 -12.64 23.47 -32.44
N ASN A 288 -13.92 23.41 -32.07
CA ASN A 288 -14.38 22.64 -30.92
C ASN A 288 -14.08 21.14 -31.08
N LYS A 289 -14.30 20.59 -32.27
CA LYS A 289 -14.06 19.16 -32.52
C LYS A 289 -12.57 18.81 -32.52
N ILE A 290 -11.72 19.68 -33.07
CA ILE A 290 -10.26 19.54 -33.02
C ILE A 290 -9.80 19.56 -31.57
N THR A 291 -10.27 20.52 -30.77
CA THR A 291 -9.93 20.62 -29.35
C THR A 291 -10.32 19.36 -28.56
N GLU A 292 -11.48 18.78 -28.86
CA GLU A 292 -11.93 17.52 -28.26
C GLU A 292 -11.03 16.33 -28.64
N LEU A 293 -10.69 16.19 -29.93
CA LEU A 293 -9.82 15.13 -30.43
C LEU A 293 -8.39 15.26 -29.88
N GLU A 294 -7.84 16.47 -29.79
CA GLU A 294 -6.53 16.74 -29.20
C GLU A 294 -6.49 16.35 -27.72
N LYS A 295 -7.52 16.74 -26.94
CA LYS A 295 -7.64 16.33 -25.53
C LYS A 295 -7.70 14.81 -25.40
N SER A 296 -8.52 14.15 -26.22
CA SER A 296 -8.64 12.69 -26.24
C SER A 296 -7.31 12.00 -26.55
N LYS A 297 -6.58 12.50 -27.56
CA LYS A 297 -5.25 12.02 -27.95
C LYS A 297 -4.25 12.12 -26.80
N VAL A 298 -4.19 13.27 -26.12
CA VAL A 298 -3.28 13.49 -24.98
C VAL A 298 -3.59 12.48 -23.87
N LEU A 299 -4.86 12.33 -23.49
CA LEU A 299 -5.28 11.37 -22.46
C LEU A 299 -4.94 9.91 -22.84
N MET A 300 -5.12 9.52 -24.10
CA MET A 300 -4.76 8.18 -24.58
C MET A 300 -3.24 7.96 -24.54
N ALA A 301 -2.45 8.96 -24.90
CA ALA A 301 -0.98 8.90 -24.88
C ALA A 301 -0.44 8.79 -23.45
N GLU A 302 -0.98 9.56 -22.51
CA GLU A 302 -0.63 9.50 -21.08
C GLU A 302 -0.95 8.12 -20.49
N ASN A 303 -2.16 7.59 -20.74
CA ASN A 303 -2.55 6.24 -20.32
C ASN A 303 -1.61 5.15 -20.87
N LEU A 304 -1.10 5.33 -22.08
CA LEU A 304 -0.17 4.39 -22.70
C LEU A 304 1.23 4.49 -22.08
N ALA A 305 1.69 5.71 -21.77
CA ALA A 305 2.97 5.96 -21.11
C ALA A 305 2.98 5.42 -19.66
N GLU A 306 1.89 5.62 -18.91
CA GLU A 306 1.75 5.10 -17.55
C GLU A 306 1.84 3.56 -17.52
N LYS A 307 1.11 2.89 -18.42
CA LYS A 307 1.13 1.42 -18.54
C LYS A 307 2.45 0.86 -19.04
N ALA A 308 3.23 1.64 -19.79
CA ALA A 308 4.55 1.25 -20.29
C ALA A 308 5.67 1.40 -19.23
N SER A 309 5.43 2.13 -18.14
CA SER A 309 6.47 2.63 -17.24
C SER A 309 7.27 1.57 -16.47
N LYS A 310 6.89 0.27 -16.50
CA LYS A 310 7.73 -0.87 -16.13
C LYS A 310 7.06 -2.20 -16.54
N PRO A 311 7.56 -2.94 -17.56
CA PRO A 311 7.15 -4.32 -17.76
C PRO A 311 7.72 -5.17 -16.61
N LYS A 312 6.88 -5.45 -15.64
CA LYS A 312 7.17 -6.37 -14.52
C LYS A 312 7.34 -7.77 -15.10
N ARG A 313 8.43 -8.49 -14.78
CA ARG A 313 8.63 -9.84 -15.31
C ARG A 313 7.80 -10.86 -14.53
N TYR A 314 7.50 -12.00 -15.16
CA TYR A 314 6.80 -13.11 -14.52
C TYR A 314 7.59 -13.62 -13.31
N GLU A 315 8.90 -13.73 -13.48
CA GLU A 315 9.85 -14.23 -12.51
C GLU A 315 9.87 -13.33 -11.25
N ASP A 316 9.75 -12.02 -11.42
CA ASP A 316 9.84 -11.05 -10.31
C ASP A 316 8.67 -11.15 -9.32
N TYR A 317 7.47 -11.52 -9.77
CA TYR A 317 6.28 -11.52 -8.91
C TYR A 317 5.77 -12.92 -8.60
N LEU A 318 5.70 -13.78 -9.62
CA LEU A 318 4.99 -15.03 -9.48
C LEU A 318 5.91 -16.16 -9.01
N GLU A 319 7.20 -16.16 -9.39
CA GLU A 319 8.12 -17.22 -8.96
C GLU A 319 8.35 -17.16 -7.44
N LEU A 320 8.58 -15.97 -6.89
CA LEU A 320 8.68 -15.77 -5.44
C LEU A 320 7.40 -16.19 -4.70
N SER A 321 6.23 -15.80 -5.23
CA SER A 321 4.92 -16.19 -4.67
C SER A 321 4.71 -17.70 -4.71
N LEU A 322 5.03 -18.35 -5.83
CA LEU A 322 4.93 -19.80 -6.01
C LEU A 322 5.93 -20.55 -5.13
N LYS A 323 7.12 -19.99 -4.91
CA LYS A 323 8.12 -20.54 -3.98
C LYS A 323 7.58 -20.53 -2.55
N PHE A 324 6.94 -19.43 -2.15
CA PHE A 324 6.23 -19.36 -0.86
C PHE A 324 5.11 -20.41 -0.77
N LEU A 325 4.24 -20.50 -1.78
CA LEU A 325 3.13 -21.47 -1.82
C LEU A 325 3.62 -22.92 -1.82
N SER A 326 4.84 -23.17 -2.32
CA SER A 326 5.38 -24.53 -2.44
C SER A 326 5.89 -25.14 -1.13
N SER A 327 6.27 -24.33 -0.15
CA SER A 327 6.76 -24.84 1.13
C SER A 327 6.51 -23.88 2.30
N PRO A 328 5.24 -23.63 2.70
CA PRO A 328 4.95 -22.81 3.87
C PRO A 328 5.56 -23.37 5.16
N TRP A 329 5.64 -24.70 5.28
CA TRP A 329 6.23 -25.39 6.43
C TRP A 329 7.71 -25.06 6.61
N LYS A 330 8.53 -25.10 5.55
CA LYS A 330 9.96 -24.78 5.64
C LYS A 330 10.21 -23.35 6.11
N ILE A 331 9.33 -22.42 5.71
CA ILE A 331 9.39 -21.03 6.16
C ILE A 331 9.01 -20.94 7.65
N TRP A 332 8.01 -21.70 8.07
CA TRP A 332 7.60 -21.78 9.48
C TRP A 332 8.68 -22.39 10.39
N GLU A 333 9.32 -23.46 9.92
CA GLU A 333 10.37 -24.18 10.65
C GLU A 333 11.63 -23.35 10.85
N SER A 334 11.92 -22.39 9.96
CA SER A 334 13.10 -21.51 10.04
C SER A 334 13.25 -20.76 11.37
N GLY A 335 12.17 -20.61 12.16
CA GLY A 335 12.20 -20.02 13.49
C GLY A 335 12.13 -18.48 13.52
N ASP A 336 12.35 -17.82 12.37
CA ASP A 336 12.25 -16.37 12.26
C ASP A 336 10.79 -15.93 12.43
N ALA A 337 10.53 -15.13 13.47
CA ALA A 337 9.19 -14.66 13.80
C ALA A 337 8.58 -13.77 12.71
N ASN A 338 9.40 -13.02 11.97
CA ASN A 338 8.92 -12.22 10.85
C ASN A 338 8.49 -13.11 9.68
N LEU A 339 9.26 -14.15 9.37
CA LEU A 339 8.89 -15.13 8.35
C LEU A 339 7.65 -15.93 8.75
N ARG A 340 7.53 -16.36 10.01
CA ARG A 340 6.33 -17.01 10.53
C ARG A 340 5.10 -16.12 10.40
N ARG A 341 5.20 -14.83 10.73
CA ARG A 341 4.11 -13.87 10.54
C ARG A 341 3.73 -13.69 9.07
N ILE A 342 4.69 -13.75 8.14
CA ILE A 342 4.38 -13.74 6.71
C ILE A 342 3.56 -14.99 6.33
N VAL A 343 3.90 -16.17 6.87
CA VAL A 343 3.11 -17.39 6.68
C VAL A 343 1.68 -17.23 7.20
N LEU A 344 1.49 -16.64 8.38
CA LEU A 344 0.16 -16.34 8.92
C LEU A 344 -0.65 -15.45 7.98
N ARG A 345 -0.02 -14.38 7.46
CA ARG A 345 -0.67 -13.37 6.62
C ARG A 345 -1.06 -13.89 5.23
N LEU A 346 -0.20 -14.69 4.62
CA LEU A 346 -0.40 -15.17 3.25
C LEU A 346 -1.14 -16.51 3.21
N GLY A 347 -1.01 -17.32 4.26
CA GLY A 347 -1.63 -18.64 4.38
C GLY A 347 -3.10 -18.61 4.79
N PHE A 348 -3.53 -17.61 5.56
CA PHE A 348 -4.82 -17.60 6.22
C PHE A 348 -5.52 -16.25 6.06
N SER A 349 -6.86 -16.29 5.92
CA SER A 349 -7.71 -15.10 5.77
C SER A 349 -8.42 -14.70 7.06
N GLY A 350 -8.24 -15.46 8.15
CA GLY A 350 -8.80 -15.18 9.47
C GLY A 350 -7.90 -15.71 10.57
N GLY A 351 -8.21 -15.34 11.82
CA GLY A 351 -7.46 -15.80 12.98
C GLY A 351 -7.55 -17.31 13.22
N PHE A 352 -6.63 -17.82 14.02
CA PHE A 352 -6.61 -19.22 14.46
C PHE A 352 -7.37 -19.37 15.78
N SER A 353 -8.58 -19.91 15.69
CA SER A 353 -9.42 -20.12 16.87
C SER A 353 -9.00 -21.39 17.61
N TYR A 354 -8.69 -21.24 18.89
CA TYR A 354 -8.27 -22.34 19.76
C TYR A 354 -9.16 -22.40 21.00
N HIS A 355 -9.85 -23.52 21.18
CA HIS A 355 -10.59 -23.82 22.40
C HIS A 355 -9.71 -24.62 23.36
N ARG A 356 -9.77 -24.32 24.67
CA ARG A 356 -8.84 -24.91 25.64
C ARG A 356 -9.05 -26.42 25.84
N ILE A 357 -10.28 -26.90 25.66
CA ILE A 357 -10.68 -28.31 25.84
C ILE A 357 -10.68 -28.99 24.48
N ASP A 358 -11.46 -28.48 23.54
CA ASP A 358 -11.68 -29.12 22.23
C ASP A 358 -10.53 -28.90 21.24
N GLY A 359 -9.54 -28.07 21.61
CA GLY A 359 -8.34 -27.84 20.82
C GLY A 359 -8.52 -26.87 19.65
N ALA A 360 -7.74 -27.10 18.59
CA ALA A 360 -7.65 -26.23 17.43
C ALA A 360 -8.88 -26.36 16.51
N ARG A 361 -9.49 -25.23 16.16
CA ARG A 361 -10.52 -25.20 15.10
C ARG A 361 -9.86 -24.97 13.74
N THR A 362 -10.49 -25.45 12.67
CA THR A 362 -10.00 -25.25 11.31
C THR A 362 -9.97 -23.76 10.96
N PRO A 363 -8.78 -23.18 10.70
CA PRO A 363 -8.69 -21.76 10.34
C PRO A 363 -9.16 -21.53 8.90
N GLN A 364 -9.55 -20.30 8.62
CA GLN A 364 -9.90 -19.88 7.27
C GLN A 364 -8.64 -19.73 6.42
N ILE A 365 -8.46 -20.65 5.47
CA ILE A 365 -7.32 -20.67 4.55
C ILE A 365 -7.48 -19.60 3.47
N ALA A 366 -6.37 -18.98 3.06
CA ALA A 366 -6.34 -17.98 2.00
C ALA A 366 -6.68 -18.57 0.62
N LEU A 367 -7.20 -17.73 -0.28
CA LEU A 367 -7.65 -18.13 -1.62
C LEU A 367 -6.62 -18.92 -2.44
N PRO A 368 -5.31 -18.56 -2.46
CA PRO A 368 -4.34 -19.30 -3.26
C PRO A 368 -4.23 -20.78 -2.84
N PHE A 369 -4.26 -21.04 -1.54
CA PHE A 369 -4.21 -22.40 -0.99
C PHE A 369 -5.54 -23.14 -1.16
N LYS A 370 -6.69 -22.45 -1.03
CA LYS A 370 -8.00 -23.03 -1.36
C LYS A 370 -8.07 -23.48 -2.83
N ALA A 371 -7.59 -22.65 -3.76
CA ALA A 371 -7.55 -22.98 -5.18
C ALA A 371 -6.63 -24.19 -5.47
N LEU A 372 -5.46 -24.26 -4.82
CA LEU A 372 -4.57 -25.43 -4.92
C LEU A 372 -5.20 -26.70 -4.33
N GLY A 373 -5.93 -26.57 -3.23
CA GLY A 373 -6.69 -27.68 -2.62
C GLY A 373 -7.82 -28.17 -3.52
N MET A 374 -8.54 -27.27 -4.20
CA MET A 374 -9.57 -27.63 -5.19
C MET A 374 -9.00 -28.42 -6.37
N LEU A 375 -7.80 -28.03 -6.85
CA LEU A 375 -7.09 -28.80 -7.88
C LEU A 375 -6.68 -30.19 -7.41
N SER A 376 -6.48 -30.38 -6.10
CA SER A 376 -6.16 -31.68 -5.50
C SER A 376 -7.35 -32.63 -5.32
N GLY A 377 -8.57 -32.22 -5.69
CA GLY A 377 -9.75 -33.11 -5.67
C GLY A 377 -10.33 -33.36 -4.28
N GLY A 378 -10.08 -32.47 -3.31
CA GLY A 378 -10.64 -32.58 -1.97
C GLY A 378 -11.60 -31.44 -1.66
N GLU A 379 -12.90 -31.64 -1.89
CA GLU A 379 -13.90 -31.02 -1.03
C GLU A 379 -13.69 -31.57 0.39
N LYS A 380 -12.85 -30.90 1.19
CA LYS A 380 -13.07 -30.94 2.64
C LYS A 380 -14.17 -29.93 2.93
N ALA A 381 -15.40 -30.40 2.75
CA ALA A 381 -16.60 -29.72 3.17
C ALA A 381 -16.45 -29.29 4.64
N ASN A 382 -16.90 -28.08 4.94
CA ASN A 382 -17.11 -27.61 6.29
C ASN A 382 -18.06 -28.57 7.01
N GLY A 383 -17.55 -29.45 7.86
CA GLY A 383 -18.36 -30.43 8.57
C GLY A 383 -17.61 -30.94 9.78
N ALA A 384 -18.20 -30.72 10.95
CA ALA A 384 -17.68 -31.16 12.23
C ALA A 384 -17.38 -32.66 12.22
N VAL A 385 -16.19 -33.05 12.67
CA VAL A 385 -15.92 -34.43 13.06
C VAL A 385 -16.63 -34.63 14.39
N ARG A 386 -17.75 -35.35 14.37
CA ARG A 386 -18.22 -36.10 15.53
C ARG A 386 -17.59 -37.49 15.40
N GLU A 387 -16.76 -37.82 16.38
CA GLU A 387 -16.31 -39.19 16.61
C GLU A 387 -17.47 -39.94 17.27
N ASP A 388 -17.89 -41.05 16.66
CA ASP A 388 -18.56 -42.16 17.34
C ASP A 388 -17.52 -43.27 17.59
#